data_AF-A0A2R6HHE3-F1
#
_entry.id   AF-A0A2R6HHE3-F1
#
_cell.length_a   1.000
_cell.length_b   1.000
_cell.length_c   1.000
_cell.angle_alpha   90.00
_cell.angle_beta   90.00
_cell.angle_gamma   90.00
#
_symmetry.space_group_name_H-M   'P 1'
#
loop_
_entity.id
_entity.type
_entity.pdbx_description
1 polymer ?
#
loop_
_entity_poly.entity_id
_entity_poly.type
_entity_poly.pdbx_seq_one_letter_code
_entity_poly.pdbx_strand_id
1 'polypeptide(L)' 'MRCRFAAIYLLNRGVKRPERDVLIVREERPRAYLKALAGLFRSLTDARVSIEGEYNVVIEDAVLPDVDVPKKFE' A
#
# COMPACT_ATOMS: atom_id res chain seq x y z
N MET A 1 13.77 -2.22 8.87
CA MET A 1 13.63 -3.25 7.80
C MET A 1 12.21 -3.32 7.23
N ARG A 2 11.16 -3.41 8.05
CA ARG A 2 9.75 -3.44 7.59
C ARG A 2 9.32 -2.20 6.79
N CYS A 3 9.69 -0.99 7.23
CA CYS A 3 9.38 0.25 6.48
C CYS A 3 10.00 0.26 5.08
N ARG A 4 11.28 -0.16 4.95
CA ARG A 4 11.98 -0.22 3.65
C ARG A 4 11.38 -1.27 2.72
N PHE A 5 10.95 -2.41 3.25
CA PHE A 5 10.21 -3.41 2.47
C PHE A 5 8.89 -2.83 1.97
N ALA A 6 8.08 -2.25 2.86
CA ALA A 6 6.79 -1.64 2.50
C ALA A 6 6.99 -0.52 1.45
N ALA A 7 8.00 0.33 1.62
CA ALA A 7 8.37 1.36 0.67
C ALA A 7 8.61 0.82 -0.75
N ILE A 8 9.53 -0.14 -0.88
CA ILE A 8 9.89 -0.75 -2.17
C ILE A 8 8.69 -1.52 -2.74
N TYR A 9 7.92 -2.18 -1.89
CA TYR A 9 6.77 -2.94 -2.32
C TYR A 9 5.66 -2.02 -2.88
N LEU A 10 5.33 -0.95 -2.18
CA LEU A 10 4.37 0.07 -2.62
C LEU A 10 4.85 0.81 -3.87
N LEU A 11 6.16 1.05 -4.02
CA LEU A 11 6.71 1.57 -5.26
C LEU A 11 6.41 0.65 -6.46
N ASN A 12 6.62 -0.65 -6.30
CA ASN A 12 6.54 -1.59 -7.41
C ASN A 12 5.11 -2.01 -7.75
N ARG A 13 4.26 -2.10 -6.72
CA ARG A 13 2.91 -2.68 -6.79
C ARG A 13 1.79 -1.68 -6.49
N GLY A 14 2.09 -0.58 -5.82
CA GLY A 14 1.12 0.44 -5.49
C GLY A 14 0.75 1.27 -6.70
N VAL A 15 -0.55 1.53 -6.85
CA VAL A 15 -1.12 2.39 -7.87
C VAL A 15 -1.79 3.56 -7.17
N LYS A 16 -1.23 4.76 -7.31
CA LYS A 16 -1.83 5.99 -6.76
C LYS A 16 -3.03 6.41 -7.61
N ARG A 17 -4.14 6.75 -6.95
CA ARG A 17 -5.35 7.31 -7.55
C ARG A 17 -5.53 8.72 -7.03
N PRO A 18 -4.99 9.74 -7.73
CA PRO A 18 -4.97 11.11 -7.23
C PRO A 18 -6.38 11.69 -7.03
N GLU A 19 -7.36 11.27 -7.82
CA GLU A 19 -8.76 11.71 -7.71
C GLU A 19 -9.43 11.35 -6.38
N ARG A 20 -8.96 10.28 -5.72
CA ARG A 20 -9.50 9.77 -4.46
C ARG A 20 -8.52 9.89 -3.29
N ASP A 21 -7.31 10.41 -3.56
CA ASP A 21 -6.15 10.39 -2.68
C ASP A 21 -5.89 9.04 -1.99
N VAL A 22 -5.99 7.95 -2.77
CA VAL A 22 -5.73 6.60 -2.28
C VAL A 22 -4.57 5.94 -3.02
N LEU A 23 -3.89 5.03 -2.33
CA LEU A 23 -2.95 4.09 -2.92
C LEU A 23 -3.54 2.68 -2.87
N ILE A 24 -3.57 2.01 -4.02
CA ILE A 24 -4.17 0.68 -4.17
C ILE A 24 -3.08 -0.32 -4.53
N VAL A 25 -3.03 -1.42 -3.79
CA VAL A 25 -2.22 -2.60 -4.13
C VAL A 25 -3.18 -3.72 -4.53
N ARG A 26 -3.06 -4.21 -5.76
CA ARG A 26 -3.80 -5.40 -6.21
C ARG A 26 -2.91 -6.63 -6.11
N GLU A 27 -3.35 -7.64 -5.37
CA GLU A 27 -2.65 -8.91 -5.21
C GLU A 27 -3.64 -10.07 -5.33
N GLU A 28 -3.43 -10.92 -6.35
CA GLU A 28 -4.23 -12.13 -6.60
C GLU A 28 -3.76 -13.25 -5.67
N ARG A 29 -3.92 -13.00 -4.38
CA ARG A 29 -3.48 -13.85 -3.27
C ARG A 29 -4.65 -14.14 -2.32
N PRO A 30 -4.58 -15.23 -1.54
CA PRO A 30 -5.62 -15.56 -0.57
C PRO A 30 -5.90 -14.41 0.39
N ARG A 31 -7.14 -14.30 0.87
CA ARG A 31 -7.56 -13.21 1.76
C ARG A 31 -6.74 -13.13 3.06
N ALA A 32 -6.17 -14.23 3.52
CA ALA A 32 -5.23 -14.24 4.65
C ALA A 32 -3.95 -13.43 4.37
N TYR A 33 -3.41 -13.52 3.15
CA TYR A 33 -2.27 -12.74 2.70
C TYR A 33 -2.62 -11.24 2.67
N LEU A 34 -3.79 -10.89 2.10
CA LEU A 34 -4.25 -9.49 2.06
C LEU A 34 -4.45 -8.91 3.45
N LYS A 35 -4.95 -9.70 4.40
CA LYS A 35 -5.05 -9.30 5.82
C LYS A 35 -3.68 -9.08 6.45
N ALA A 36 -2.71 -9.95 6.20
CA ALA A 36 -1.35 -9.79 6.70
C ALA A 36 -0.68 -8.53 6.10
N LEU A 37 -0.86 -8.30 4.80
CA LEU A 37 -0.33 -7.14 4.09
C LEU A 37 -0.97 -5.83 4.59
N ALA A 38 -2.29 -5.80 4.74
CA ALA A 38 -2.99 -4.65 5.32
C ALA A 38 -2.54 -4.41 6.78
N GLY A 39 -2.37 -5.47 7.57
CA GLY A 39 -1.85 -5.38 8.94
C GLY A 39 -0.44 -4.81 9.00
N LEU A 40 0.43 -5.20 8.06
CA LEU A 40 1.76 -4.62 7.92
C LEU A 40 1.67 -3.11 7.67
N PHE A 41 0.86 -2.66 6.71
CA PHE A 41 0.73 -1.23 6.43
C PHE A 41 0.16 -0.46 7.63
N ARG A 42 -0.89 -0.96 8.29
CA ARG A 42 -1.42 -0.34 9.51
C ARG A 42 -0.40 -0.20 10.64
N SER A 43 0.57 -1.12 10.71
CA SER A 43 1.63 -1.03 11.72
C SER A 43 2.71 0.02 11.40
N LEU A 44 2.72 0.54 10.17
CA LEU A 44 3.76 1.42 9.64
C LEU A 44 3.27 2.84 9.31
N THR A 45 1.96 3.08 9.35
CA THR A 45 1.36 4.37 9.04
C THR A 45 0.07 4.54 9.82
N ASP A 46 -0.25 5.79 10.17
CA ASP A 46 -1.55 6.17 10.74
C ASP A 46 -2.66 6.27 9.68
N ALA A 47 -2.32 6.08 8.40
CA ALA A 47 -3.25 6.05 7.28
C ALA A 47 -4.31 4.94 7.44
N ARG A 48 -5.51 5.20 6.92
CA ARG A 48 -6.57 4.20 6.95
C ARG A 48 -6.32 3.15 5.88
N VAL A 49 -6.05 1.92 6.33
CA VAL A 49 -5.84 0.77 5.44
C VAL A 49 -7.07 -0.14 5.47
N SER A 50 -7.62 -0.46 4.30
CA SER A 50 -8.77 -1.35 4.11
C SER A 50 -8.47 -2.42 3.05
N ILE A 51 -9.32 -3.45 3.00
CA ILE A 51 -9.31 -4.45 1.91
C ILE A 51 -10.62 -4.28 1.17
N GLU A 52 -10.53 -3.92 -0.11
CA GLU A 52 -11.69 -3.70 -0.98
C GLU A 52 -11.79 -4.77 -2.04
N GLY A 53 -12.99 -5.31 -2.24
CA GLY A 53 -13.21 -6.42 -3.16
C GLY A 53 -12.40 -7.67 -2.79
N GLU A 54 -12.03 -8.42 -3.82
CA GLU A 54 -11.37 -9.73 -3.66
C GLU A 54 -9.85 -9.62 -3.48
N TYR A 55 -9.22 -8.65 -4.17
CA TYR A 55 -7.77 -8.60 -4.35
C TYR A 55 -7.10 -7.25 -4.02
N ASN A 56 -7.84 -6.25 -3.54
CA ASN A 56 -7.26 -4.92 -3.34
C ASN A 56 -7.03 -4.62 -1.86
N VAL A 57 -5.83 -4.13 -1.54
CA VAL A 57 -5.52 -3.41 -0.31
C VAL A 57 -5.48 -1.92 -0.63
N VAL A 58 -6.29 -1.13 0.06
CA VAL A 58 -6.42 0.31 -0.16
C VAL A 58 -5.85 1.04 1.05
N ILE A 59 -5.05 2.06 0.80
CA ILE A 59 -4.45 2.95 1.79
C ILE A 59 -4.96 4.37 1.48
N GLU A 60 -5.87 4.87 2.30
CA GLU A 60 -6.42 6.24 2.24
C GLU A 60 -5.50 7.19 3.02
N ASP A 61 -5.43 8.47 2.63
CA ASP A 61 -4.54 9.46 3.27
C ASP A 61 -3.08 8.98 3.32
N ALA A 62 -2.62 8.34 2.23
CA ALA A 62 -1.24 7.87 2.12
C ALA A 62 -0.27 9.05 1.91
N VAL A 63 -0.19 9.95 2.88
CA VAL A 63 1.07 10.60 3.19
C VAL A 63 1.90 9.48 3.80
N LEU A 64 2.74 8.84 2.99
CA LEU A 64 3.87 8.10 3.52
C LEU A 64 4.98 9.14 3.70
N PRO A 65 5.06 9.87 4.84
CA PRO A 65 6.04 10.94 5.00
C PRO A 65 7.48 10.44 4.83
N ASP A 66 7.71 9.13 4.97
CA ASP A 66 9.04 8.50 4.91
C ASP A 66 9.25 7.51 3.76
N VAL A 67 8.27 7.36 2.85
CA VAL A 67 8.49 6.57 1.65
C VAL A 67 8.72 7.53 0.51
N ASP A 68 9.99 7.90 0.34
CA ASP A 68 10.50 8.46 -0.89
C ASP A 68 10.26 7.40 -1.98
N VAL A 69 9.06 7.41 -2.59
CA VAL A 69 8.67 6.49 -3.67
C VAL A 69 9.57 6.88 -4.85
N PRO A 70 10.64 6.12 -5.14
CA PRO A 70 11.53 6.45 -6.23
C PRO A 70 10.71 6.48 -7.50
N LYS A 71 10.63 7.61 -8.22
CA LYS A 71 9.92 7.64 -9.50
C LYS A 71 10.43 6.47 -10.34
N LYS A 72 9.52 5.59 -10.80
CA LYS A 72 9.88 4.57 -11.80
C LYS A 72 10.55 5.34 -12.93
N PHE A 73 11.82 5.05 -13.18
CA PHE A 73 12.55 5.61 -14.31
C PHE A 73 11.70 5.41 -15.57
N GLU A 74 11.52 6.52 -16.30
CA GLU A 74 10.82 6.60 -17.59
C GLU A 74 11.32 5.57 -18.60
#